data_AF-A0A832SMC0-F1
#
_entry.id   AF-A0A832SMC0-F1
#
_cell.length_a   1.000
_cell.length_b   1.000
_cell.length_c   1.000
_cell.angle_alpha   90.00
_cell.angle_beta   90.00
_cell.angle_gamma   90.00
#
_symmetry.space_group_name_H-M   'P 1'
#
loop_
_entity.id
_entity.type
_entity.pdbx_description
1 polymer ?
#
loop_
_entity_poly.entity_id
_entity_poly.type
_entity_poly.pdbx_seq_one_letter_code
_entity_poly.pdbx_strand_id
1 'polypeptide(L)'
;MKARIKLIFLFLLVYLVGIYFFWPFSEGSGDSGDKGIQNNLQGVADENLEPSSSLVSEEAVAPGKSSRTYSWNYEGYRWSLSLLLDDKLYDAYKSRTRKREYDLFASDPYDDWLIKNIADTLLSLSKEYGLEENKVPGLCVSFIQSLNYTSDFASSGYDQYPRFPYETLYDNGGDCEDTSILSVAILQEMGYDVVLLELPEHMALGIKCDPETEGRSFEYKNNHYYYLETTGSNWQIGEMPEEYKDEPVQVIPVYRRPLINLDFSAQCEYSKKGGWVDVNVTLRNVGSEMAENTTIYVALQADDESVIWDQVESDPVDIEPEEAYQFTATGLRVPGDKTFRVYVRALGENLFKEEIMSEWVSI
;
A
#
# COMPACT_ATOMS: atom_id res chain seq x y z
N MET A 1 9.45 49.06 -15.91
CA MET A 1 10.00 47.73 -16.25
C MET A 1 8.84 46.86 -16.73
N LYS A 2 8.99 46.29 -17.93
CA LYS A 2 7.92 45.61 -18.66
C LYS A 2 7.78 44.17 -18.14
N ALA A 3 6.60 43.83 -17.64
CA ALA A 3 6.20 42.44 -17.40
C ALA A 3 6.19 41.69 -18.74
N ARG A 4 6.93 40.59 -18.82
CA ARG A 4 6.93 39.69 -19.99
C ARG A 4 6.00 38.53 -19.68
N ILE A 5 4.80 38.58 -20.23
CA ILE A 5 3.90 37.43 -20.38
C ILE A 5 4.35 36.70 -21.65
N LYS A 6 4.71 35.42 -21.55
CA LYS A 6 4.89 34.55 -22.71
C LYS A 6 3.63 33.69 -22.88
N LEU A 7 2.99 33.89 -24.04
CA LEU A 7 1.83 33.19 -24.56
C LEU A 7 2.30 31.92 -25.31
N ILE A 8 1.62 30.79 -25.14
CA ILE A 8 1.70 29.62 -26.03
C ILE A 8 0.26 29.27 -26.49
N PHE A 9 0.07 29.11 -27.81
CA PHE A 9 -1.18 28.77 -28.51
C PHE A 9 -1.35 27.22 -28.61
N LEU A 10 -2.52 26.65 -28.24
CA LEU A 10 -3.64 26.11 -29.09
C LEU A 10 -3.44 24.64 -29.58
N PHE A 11 -4.35 23.66 -29.52
CA PHE A 11 -5.83 23.53 -29.72
C PHE A 11 -6.43 22.51 -28.72
N LEU A 12 -7.67 22.62 -28.22
CA LEU A 12 -8.91 22.48 -29.00
C LEU A 12 -10.10 23.24 -28.36
N LEU A 13 -10.98 23.68 -29.23
CA LEU A 13 -12.06 24.64 -29.02
C LEU A 13 -13.39 23.93 -28.72
N VAL A 14 -14.03 24.23 -27.59
CA VAL A 14 -15.51 24.31 -27.53
C VAL A 14 -15.89 25.55 -26.73
N TYR A 15 -16.57 26.46 -27.41
CA TYR A 15 -17.14 27.69 -26.87
C TYR A 15 -18.61 27.43 -26.52
N LEU A 16 -19.05 27.81 -25.31
CA LEU A 16 -20.43 28.27 -25.12
C LEU A 16 -20.57 29.14 -23.87
N VAL A 17 -20.51 30.45 -24.13
CA VAL A 17 -21.33 31.55 -23.58
C VAL A 17 -21.48 31.62 -22.06
N GLY A 18 -20.80 32.62 -21.49
CA GLY A 18 -21.07 33.10 -20.14
C GLY A 18 -22.34 33.92 -20.03
N ILE A 19 -22.92 33.93 -18.84
CA ILE A 19 -23.75 35.02 -18.33
C ILE A 19 -23.24 35.34 -16.92
N TYR A 20 -22.67 36.54 -16.78
CA TYR A 20 -22.45 37.20 -15.50
C TYR A 20 -23.79 37.72 -14.97
N PHE A 21 -24.10 37.47 -13.70
CA PHE A 21 -24.92 38.39 -12.91
C PHE A 21 -24.39 38.47 -11.46
N PHE A 22 -24.18 39.71 -11.03
CA PHE A 22 -23.76 40.17 -9.71
C PHE A 22 -24.90 40.02 -8.66
N TRP A 23 -24.49 39.67 -7.42
CA TRP A 23 -24.98 39.90 -6.02
C TRP A 23 -26.29 40.72 -5.74
N PRO A 24 -26.94 40.69 -4.53
CA PRO A 24 -26.36 40.87 -3.18
C PRO A 24 -26.85 39.94 -2.02
N PHE A 25 -26.02 39.90 -0.96
CA PHE A 25 -26.22 39.62 0.48
C PHE A 25 -27.60 39.29 1.09
N SER A 26 -27.57 38.41 2.11
CA SER A 26 -28.40 38.50 3.34
C SER A 26 -27.75 37.73 4.51
N GLU A 27 -27.43 38.43 5.59
CA GLU A 27 -27.08 37.89 6.92
C GLU A 27 -28.33 37.56 7.74
N GLY A 28 -28.22 36.60 8.68
CA GLY A 28 -28.68 36.81 10.07
C GLY A 28 -29.76 35.89 10.69
N SER A 29 -29.35 35.22 11.78
CA SER A 29 -30.12 34.72 12.95
C SER A 29 -31.06 33.51 12.77
N GLY A 30 -31.24 32.59 13.71
CA GLY A 30 -30.74 32.39 15.06
C GLY A 30 -31.56 31.27 15.76
N ASP A 31 -30.88 30.49 16.60
CA ASP A 31 -31.33 29.79 17.82
C ASP A 31 -32.44 28.71 17.78
N SER A 32 -32.11 27.49 18.23
CA SER A 32 -32.70 26.85 19.42
C SER A 32 -32.19 25.41 19.55
N GLY A 33 -31.71 25.07 20.75
CA GLY A 33 -31.13 23.77 21.07
C GLY A 33 -32.14 22.69 21.45
N ASP A 34 -31.63 21.46 21.53
CA ASP A 34 -32.18 20.46 22.44
C ASP A 34 -31.04 19.56 22.98
N LYS A 35 -31.13 19.24 24.26
CA LYS A 35 -30.15 18.47 25.05
C LYS A 35 -30.60 17.01 25.15
N GLY A 36 -29.67 16.07 24.97
CA GLY A 36 -29.92 14.63 25.16
C GLY A 36 -28.66 13.80 25.47
N ILE A 37 -28.10 14.01 26.66
CA ILE A 37 -27.45 13.07 27.62
C ILE A 37 -26.79 11.76 27.10
N GLN A 38 -25.45 11.74 27.30
CA GLN A 38 -24.51 10.69 27.78
C GLN A 38 -24.35 9.34 27.04
N ASN A 39 -23.09 9.07 26.66
CA ASN A 39 -22.29 8.00 27.28
C ASN A 39 -20.78 8.30 27.19
N ASN A 40 -20.10 8.18 28.34
CA ASN A 40 -18.66 8.34 28.53
C ASN A 40 -17.89 7.19 27.85
N LEU A 41 -16.99 7.52 26.92
CA LEU A 41 -15.76 6.77 26.69
C LEU A 41 -14.63 7.79 26.65
N GLN A 42 -13.70 7.63 27.58
CA GLN A 42 -12.63 8.56 27.90
C GLN A 42 -11.46 8.25 26.95
N GLY A 43 -11.50 8.84 25.75
CA GLY A 43 -10.36 8.95 24.87
C GLY A 43 -9.56 10.19 25.25
N VAL A 44 -8.28 10.01 25.55
CA VAL A 44 -7.32 11.09 25.77
C VAL A 44 -7.27 11.90 24.47
N ALA A 45 -7.64 13.18 24.55
CA ALA A 45 -7.55 14.09 23.42
C ALA A 45 -6.11 14.60 23.32
N ASP A 46 -5.42 14.23 22.24
CA ASP A 46 -4.18 14.88 21.84
C ASP A 46 -4.47 16.29 21.37
N GLU A 47 -4.20 17.26 22.23
CA GLU A 47 -4.14 18.67 21.89
C GLU A 47 -2.81 18.94 21.17
N ASN A 48 -2.79 18.87 19.83
CA ASN A 48 -1.99 19.71 18.91
C ASN A 48 -2.04 19.26 17.43
N LEU A 49 -3.22 18.93 16.89
CA LEU A 49 -3.40 18.78 15.44
C LEU A 49 -4.23 19.95 14.91
N GLU A 50 -3.57 21.08 14.61
CA GLU A 50 -4.11 22.00 13.61
C GLU A 50 -3.82 21.36 12.24
N PRO A 51 -4.84 20.88 11.49
CA PRO A 51 -4.60 20.32 10.18
C PRO A 51 -4.06 21.43 9.27
N SER A 52 -2.89 21.19 8.68
CA SER A 52 -2.47 21.88 7.46
C SER A 52 -3.63 21.75 6.47
N SER A 53 -4.38 22.83 6.25
CA SER A 53 -5.63 22.77 5.49
C SER A 53 -5.31 22.53 4.02
N SER A 54 -5.18 21.26 3.63
CA SER A 54 -5.21 20.89 2.23
C SER A 54 -6.56 21.30 1.66
N LEU A 55 -6.51 21.93 0.49
CA LEU A 55 -7.72 22.22 -0.26
C LEU A 55 -7.77 21.22 -1.41
N VAL A 56 -8.67 20.25 -1.25
CA VAL A 56 -8.98 19.25 -2.28
C VAL A 56 -10.17 19.74 -3.06
N SER A 57 -10.04 19.82 -4.39
CA SER A 57 -11.15 20.11 -5.30
C SER A 57 -11.30 19.00 -6.31
N GLU A 58 -12.53 18.60 -6.60
CA GLU A 58 -12.83 17.50 -7.50
C GLU A 58 -13.78 17.94 -8.62
N GLU A 59 -13.43 17.57 -9.85
CA GLU A 59 -14.22 17.84 -11.05
C GLU A 59 -14.52 16.52 -11.77
N ALA A 60 -15.80 16.27 -12.07
CA ALA A 60 -16.21 15.10 -12.83
C ALA A 60 -15.75 15.24 -14.30
N VAL A 61 -15.00 14.26 -14.79
CA VAL A 61 -14.49 14.24 -16.18
C VAL A 61 -15.40 13.39 -17.07
N ALA A 62 -15.85 12.25 -16.55
CA ALA A 62 -16.78 11.32 -17.20
C ALA A 62 -17.51 10.52 -16.11
N PRO A 63 -18.58 9.75 -16.45
CA PRO A 63 -19.20 8.86 -15.47
C PRO A 63 -18.17 7.89 -14.88
N GLY A 64 -18.01 7.94 -13.55
CA GLY A 64 -17.04 7.13 -12.80
C GLY A 64 -15.57 7.55 -12.92
N LYS A 65 -15.31 8.76 -13.44
CA LYS A 65 -13.95 9.33 -13.51
C LYS A 65 -13.94 10.78 -13.07
N SER A 66 -13.02 11.13 -12.19
CA SER A 66 -12.85 12.50 -11.70
C SER A 66 -11.40 12.98 -11.81
N SER A 67 -11.25 14.29 -11.93
CA SER A 67 -9.97 14.98 -11.77
C SER A 67 -9.97 15.59 -10.37
N ARG A 68 -9.07 15.12 -9.50
CA ARG A 68 -8.91 15.63 -8.15
C ARG A 68 -7.62 16.42 -8.03
N THR A 69 -7.73 17.64 -7.55
CA THR A 69 -6.59 18.54 -7.32
C THR A 69 -6.33 18.70 -5.84
N TYR A 70 -5.13 18.33 -5.43
CA TYR A 70 -4.58 18.51 -4.10
C TYR A 70 -3.78 19.80 -4.07
N SER A 71 -3.96 20.61 -3.03
CA SER A 71 -3.19 21.84 -2.82
C SER A 71 -2.64 21.89 -1.41
N TRP A 72 -1.33 22.14 -1.28
CA TRP A 72 -0.64 22.22 0.01
C TRP A 72 0.43 23.32 0.00
N ASN A 73 0.98 23.66 1.17
CA ASN A 73 2.06 24.63 1.30
C ASN A 73 3.35 23.91 1.72
N TYR A 74 4.48 24.29 1.12
CA TYR A 74 5.80 23.80 1.51
C TYR A 74 6.88 24.79 1.07
N GLU A 75 7.85 25.06 1.94
CA GLU A 75 8.98 25.99 1.70
C GLU A 75 8.54 27.37 1.19
N GLY A 76 7.42 27.88 1.70
CA GLY A 76 6.88 29.20 1.32
C GLY A 76 6.14 29.26 -0.02
N TYR A 77 6.00 28.12 -0.70
CA TYR A 77 5.24 27.99 -1.95
C TYR A 77 3.92 27.26 -1.73
N ARG A 78 2.92 27.58 -2.56
CA ARG A 78 1.68 26.83 -2.67
C ARG A 78 1.79 25.89 -3.86
N TRP A 79 1.78 24.60 -3.60
CA TRP A 79 1.89 23.54 -4.58
C TRP A 79 0.51 23.00 -4.95
N SER A 80 0.41 22.40 -6.13
CA SER A 80 -0.80 21.72 -6.56
C SER A 80 -0.49 20.53 -7.45
N LEU A 81 -1.22 19.43 -7.25
CA LEU A 81 -1.13 18.21 -8.04
C LEU A 81 -2.55 17.79 -8.44
N SER A 82 -2.79 17.53 -9.72
CA SER A 82 -4.07 17.05 -10.22
C SER A 82 -3.95 15.62 -10.71
N LEU A 83 -4.77 14.71 -10.19
CA LEU A 83 -4.80 13.29 -10.54
C LEU A 83 -6.13 12.93 -11.19
N LEU A 84 -6.08 12.07 -12.21
CA LEU A 84 -7.27 11.44 -12.78
C LEU A 84 -7.55 10.13 -12.05
N LEU A 85 -8.70 10.06 -11.39
CA LEU A 85 -9.16 8.93 -10.60
C LEU A 85 -10.33 8.25 -11.30
N ASP A 86 -10.39 6.93 -11.20
CA ASP A 86 -11.38 6.04 -11.81
C ASP A 86 -11.98 5.10 -10.77
N ASP A 87 -13.30 5.12 -10.63
CA ASP A 87 -14.06 4.32 -9.67
C ASP A 87 -13.90 2.81 -9.92
N LYS A 88 -13.81 2.39 -11.19
CA LYS A 88 -13.62 0.97 -11.52
C LYS A 88 -12.26 0.48 -11.13
N LEU A 89 -11.24 1.34 -11.26
CA LEU A 89 -9.89 1.01 -10.84
C LEU A 89 -9.83 0.95 -9.31
N TYR A 90 -10.47 1.87 -8.60
CA TYR A 90 -10.61 1.81 -7.15
C TYR A 90 -11.30 0.51 -6.68
N ASP A 91 -12.41 0.13 -7.31
CA ASP A 91 -13.11 -1.14 -7.03
C ASP A 91 -12.22 -2.36 -7.34
N ALA A 92 -11.41 -2.30 -8.40
CA ALA A 92 -10.44 -3.35 -8.70
C ALA A 92 -9.40 -3.47 -7.58
N TYR A 93 -8.83 -2.36 -7.09
CA TYR A 93 -7.90 -2.38 -5.96
C TYR A 93 -8.53 -2.95 -4.70
N LYS A 94 -9.74 -2.53 -4.32
CA LYS A 94 -10.47 -3.09 -3.16
C LYS A 94 -10.72 -4.60 -3.26
N SER A 95 -10.86 -5.13 -4.47
CA SER A 95 -11.10 -6.56 -4.68
C SER A 95 -9.85 -7.43 -4.54
N ARG A 96 -8.65 -6.84 -4.50
CA ARG A 96 -7.38 -7.56 -4.37
C ARG A 96 -7.18 -8.07 -2.95
N THR A 97 -6.49 -9.20 -2.81
CA THR A 97 -6.17 -9.75 -1.48
C THR A 97 -5.16 -8.87 -0.75
N ARG A 98 -5.35 -8.67 0.56
CA ARG A 98 -4.39 -7.98 1.44
C ARG A 98 -3.38 -8.95 2.08
N LYS A 99 -3.44 -10.26 1.76
CA LYS A 99 -2.50 -11.26 2.28
C LYS A 99 -1.12 -11.15 1.59
N ARG A 100 -0.41 -10.08 1.91
CA ARG A 100 0.93 -9.71 1.44
C ARG A 100 1.59 -8.79 2.47
N GLU A 101 2.90 -8.68 2.38
CA GLU A 101 3.70 -7.81 3.25
C GLU A 101 3.66 -6.34 2.80
N TYR A 102 3.91 -5.39 3.70
CA TYR A 102 3.84 -3.94 3.44
C TYR A 102 4.76 -3.48 2.29
N ASP A 103 5.94 -4.08 2.12
CA ASP A 103 6.83 -3.77 1.01
C ASP A 103 6.16 -3.99 -0.35
N LEU A 104 5.31 -5.00 -0.47
CA LEU A 104 4.61 -5.36 -1.71
C LEU A 104 3.40 -4.48 -2.01
N PHE A 105 2.89 -3.72 -1.04
CA PHE A 105 1.95 -2.63 -1.32
C PHE A 105 2.69 -1.43 -1.91
N ALA A 106 3.86 -1.09 -1.37
CA ALA A 106 4.68 0.04 -1.84
C ALA A 106 5.34 -0.22 -3.20
N SER A 107 5.64 -1.48 -3.52
CA SER A 107 6.25 -1.87 -4.79
C SER A 107 5.27 -2.42 -5.82
N ASP A 108 3.97 -2.16 -5.67
CA ASP A 108 2.91 -2.73 -6.51
C ASP A 108 3.02 -2.29 -7.99
N PRO A 109 3.16 -3.21 -8.97
CA PRO A 109 3.36 -2.81 -10.36
C PRO A 109 2.11 -2.22 -11.05
N TYR A 110 0.92 -2.34 -10.45
CA TYR A 110 -0.33 -1.87 -11.05
C TYR A 110 -0.53 -0.35 -10.94
N ASP A 111 0.16 0.33 -10.02
CA ASP A 111 0.15 1.78 -9.88
C ASP A 111 1.45 2.46 -10.36
N ASP A 112 2.41 1.72 -10.90
CA ASP A 112 3.68 2.25 -11.46
C ASP A 112 3.47 3.50 -12.34
N TRP A 113 2.46 3.47 -13.20
CA TRP A 113 2.14 4.60 -14.09
C TRP A 113 1.70 5.85 -13.32
N LEU A 114 0.99 5.68 -12.21
CA LEU A 114 0.48 6.74 -11.36
C LEU A 114 1.61 7.28 -10.49
N ILE A 115 2.34 6.39 -9.82
CA ILE A 115 3.50 6.75 -8.98
C ILE A 115 4.53 7.50 -9.80
N LYS A 116 4.86 7.00 -11.00
CA LYS A 116 5.73 7.68 -11.95
C LYS A 116 5.21 9.06 -12.35
N ASN A 117 3.91 9.19 -12.64
CA ASN A 117 3.33 10.48 -13.00
C ASN A 117 3.45 11.51 -11.86
N ILE A 118 3.22 11.08 -10.61
CA ILE A 118 3.35 11.92 -9.43
C ILE A 118 4.81 12.34 -9.23
N ALA A 119 5.73 11.37 -9.25
CA ALA A 119 7.17 11.61 -9.09
C ALA A 119 7.70 12.58 -10.15
N ASP A 120 7.42 12.33 -11.43
CA ASP A 120 7.82 13.20 -12.54
C ASP A 120 7.25 14.61 -12.40
N THR A 121 6.00 14.74 -11.94
CA THR A 121 5.33 16.04 -11.75
C THR A 121 5.97 16.84 -10.62
N LEU A 122 6.16 16.23 -9.45
CA LEU A 122 6.81 16.87 -8.30
C LEU A 122 8.25 17.27 -8.63
N LEU A 123 9.01 16.40 -9.30
CA LEU A 123 10.37 16.71 -9.76
C LEU A 123 10.38 17.86 -10.77
N SER A 124 9.43 17.89 -11.71
CA SER A 124 9.33 18.97 -12.71
C SER A 124 8.98 20.30 -12.05
N LEU A 125 8.01 20.31 -11.13
CA LEU A 125 7.62 21.50 -10.37
C LEU A 125 8.77 22.00 -9.48
N SER A 126 9.48 21.10 -8.80
CA SER A 126 10.63 21.49 -7.96
C SER A 126 11.71 22.24 -8.77
N LYS A 127 12.00 21.77 -9.99
CA LYS A 127 12.96 22.41 -10.91
C LYS A 127 12.45 23.75 -11.44
N GLU A 128 11.18 23.84 -11.78
CA GLU A 128 10.56 25.08 -12.28
C GLU A 128 10.63 26.21 -11.24
N TYR A 129 10.36 25.88 -9.98
CA TYR A 129 10.37 26.83 -8.86
C TYR A 129 11.75 27.05 -8.25
N GLY A 130 12.76 26.28 -8.68
CA GLY A 130 14.15 26.40 -8.20
C GLY A 130 14.33 25.90 -6.77
N LEU A 131 13.57 24.89 -6.36
CA LEU A 131 13.70 24.26 -5.05
C LEU A 131 15.07 23.54 -4.96
N GLU A 132 15.73 23.67 -3.80
CA GLU A 132 17.01 23.00 -3.54
C GLU A 132 16.82 21.47 -3.53
N GLU A 133 17.80 20.72 -4.07
CA GLU A 133 17.68 19.26 -4.23
C GLU A 133 17.47 18.51 -2.91
N ASN A 134 18.07 18.99 -1.81
CA ASN A 134 17.89 18.46 -0.46
C ASN A 134 16.49 18.71 0.12
N LYS A 135 15.69 19.59 -0.48
CA LYS A 135 14.30 19.91 -0.07
C LYS A 135 13.26 19.13 -0.87
N VAL A 136 13.65 18.44 -1.93
CA VAL A 136 12.73 17.66 -2.78
C VAL A 136 12.07 16.48 -2.03
N PRO A 137 12.75 15.70 -1.16
CA PRO A 137 12.08 14.67 -0.37
C PRO A 137 10.97 15.23 0.53
N GLY A 138 11.24 16.37 1.17
CA GLY A 138 10.25 17.07 1.99
C GLY A 138 9.08 17.63 1.17
N LEU A 139 9.28 17.99 -0.10
CA LEU A 139 8.16 18.36 -1.00
C LEU A 139 7.22 17.17 -1.20
N CYS A 140 7.78 15.98 -1.45
CA CYS A 140 6.99 14.75 -1.54
C CYS A 140 6.25 14.48 -0.23
N VAL A 141 6.96 14.39 0.89
CA VAL A 141 6.32 14.07 2.18
C VAL A 141 5.30 15.13 2.61
N SER A 142 5.53 16.41 2.33
CA SER A 142 4.55 17.48 2.61
C SER A 142 3.25 17.34 1.82
N PHE A 143 3.30 16.74 0.61
CA PHE A 143 2.09 16.39 -0.14
C PHE A 143 1.32 15.30 0.59
N ILE A 144 1.99 14.23 1.02
CA ILE A 144 1.34 13.12 1.74
C ILE A 144 0.80 13.60 3.10
N GLN A 145 1.57 14.37 3.86
CA GLN A 145 1.15 15.02 5.12
C GLN A 145 -0.06 15.95 4.95
N SER A 146 -0.36 16.38 3.72
CA SER A 146 -1.55 17.19 3.42
C SER A 146 -2.82 16.35 3.25
N LEU A 147 -2.71 15.03 3.10
CA LEU A 147 -3.87 14.14 3.03
C LEU A 147 -4.53 14.01 4.41
N ASN A 148 -5.78 13.57 4.44
CA ASN A 148 -6.50 13.41 5.70
C ASN A 148 -5.94 12.20 6.47
N TYR A 149 -5.58 12.40 7.74
CA TYR A 149 -5.35 11.25 8.62
C TYR A 149 -6.68 10.60 8.99
N THR A 150 -6.85 9.33 8.64
CA THR A 150 -8.07 8.57 8.93
C THR A 150 -7.68 7.17 9.37
N SER A 151 -8.00 6.80 10.61
CA SER A 151 -7.72 5.44 11.08
C SER A 151 -8.50 4.39 10.30
N ASP A 152 -7.92 3.20 10.17
CA ASP A 152 -8.54 2.07 9.48
C ASP A 152 -9.91 1.69 10.00
N PHE A 153 -10.08 1.62 11.33
CA PHE A 153 -11.38 1.31 11.91
C PHE A 153 -12.45 2.34 11.52
N ALA A 154 -12.07 3.62 11.43
CA ALA A 154 -12.99 4.70 11.07
C ALA A 154 -13.34 4.72 9.57
N SER A 155 -12.48 4.17 8.70
CA SER A 155 -12.57 4.30 7.25
C SER A 155 -12.97 3.01 6.52
N SER A 156 -12.44 1.85 6.95
CA SER A 156 -12.71 0.53 6.35
C SER A 156 -13.64 -0.34 7.21
N GLY A 157 -13.75 -0.04 8.51
CA GLY A 157 -14.47 -0.85 9.49
C GLY A 157 -13.72 -2.08 9.99
N TYR A 158 -12.43 -2.22 9.64
CA TYR A 158 -11.50 -3.25 10.10
C TYR A 158 -10.34 -2.61 10.87
N ASP A 159 -9.71 -3.37 11.76
CA ASP A 159 -8.61 -2.89 12.62
C ASP A 159 -7.25 -2.80 11.89
N GLN A 160 -7.12 -3.49 10.74
CA GLN A 160 -5.93 -3.50 9.88
C GLN A 160 -6.35 -3.73 8.41
N TYR A 161 -6.38 -2.68 7.62
CA TYR A 161 -6.70 -2.64 6.20
C TYR A 161 -5.65 -1.80 5.46
N PRO A 162 -4.44 -2.35 5.21
CA PRO A 162 -3.43 -1.64 4.44
C PRO A 162 -3.96 -1.32 3.04
N ARG A 163 -3.84 -0.05 2.64
CA ARG A 163 -4.26 0.47 1.34
C ARG A 163 -3.11 0.40 0.34
N PHE A 164 -3.46 0.12 -0.91
CA PHE A 164 -2.54 0.39 -2.02
C PHE A 164 -2.39 1.90 -2.21
N PRO A 165 -1.25 2.39 -2.74
CA PRO A 165 -1.05 3.83 -3.01
C PRO A 165 -2.20 4.47 -3.80
N TYR A 166 -2.78 3.76 -4.78
CA TYR A 166 -3.96 4.23 -5.51
C TYR A 166 -5.17 4.48 -4.59
N GLU A 167 -5.44 3.58 -3.63
CA GLU A 167 -6.55 3.72 -2.68
C GLU A 167 -6.33 4.88 -1.72
N THR A 168 -5.12 5.06 -1.18
CA THR A 168 -4.78 6.19 -0.30
C THR A 168 -5.03 7.54 -0.98
N LEU A 169 -4.68 7.64 -2.27
CA LEU A 169 -4.97 8.82 -3.08
C LEU A 169 -6.49 8.95 -3.35
N TYR A 170 -7.17 7.86 -3.70
CA TYR A 170 -8.60 7.87 -3.99
C TYR A 170 -9.45 8.21 -2.76
N ASP A 171 -9.06 7.78 -1.57
CA ASP A 171 -9.73 8.07 -0.30
C ASP A 171 -9.30 9.43 0.27
N ASN A 172 -8.32 10.10 -0.35
CA ASN A 172 -7.72 11.34 0.11
C ASN A 172 -7.15 11.23 1.53
N GLY A 173 -6.55 10.10 1.86
CA GLY A 173 -6.10 9.82 3.21
C GLY A 173 -5.93 8.34 3.53
N GLY A 174 -5.40 8.13 4.73
CA GLY A 174 -5.12 6.85 5.36
C GLY A 174 -4.48 7.13 6.72
N ASP A 175 -4.04 6.09 7.41
CA ASP A 175 -3.28 6.16 8.65
C ASP A 175 -1.77 6.05 8.38
N CYS A 176 -1.01 5.64 9.40
CA CYS A 176 0.45 5.72 9.41
C CYS A 176 1.09 4.80 8.36
N GLU A 177 0.58 3.58 8.18
CA GLU A 177 1.09 2.63 7.20
C GLU A 177 0.77 3.07 5.78
N ASP A 178 -0.46 3.54 5.51
CA ASP A 178 -0.89 3.92 4.18
C ASP A 178 -0.09 5.10 3.63
N THR A 179 0.15 6.09 4.49
CA THR A 179 0.93 7.28 4.14
C THR A 179 2.42 6.95 4.00
N SER A 180 2.93 6.01 4.78
CA SER A 180 4.30 5.49 4.66
C SER A 180 4.51 4.71 3.35
N ILE A 181 3.58 3.82 3.01
CA ILE A 181 3.56 3.03 1.77
C ILE A 181 3.57 3.96 0.55
N LEU A 182 2.64 4.92 0.49
CA LEU A 182 2.54 5.89 -0.61
C LEU A 182 3.81 6.75 -0.73
N SER A 183 4.35 7.22 0.41
CA SER A 183 5.56 8.05 0.41
C SER A 183 6.78 7.28 -0.08
N VAL A 184 6.95 6.03 0.36
CA VAL A 184 8.05 5.17 -0.09
C VAL A 184 7.95 4.90 -1.58
N ALA A 185 6.78 4.55 -2.10
CA ALA A 185 6.57 4.31 -3.54
C ALA A 185 7.02 5.50 -4.39
N ILE A 186 6.57 6.72 -4.03
CA ILE A 186 6.92 7.94 -4.78
C ILE A 186 8.40 8.28 -4.63
N LEU A 187 8.97 8.21 -3.42
CA LEU A 187 10.38 8.55 -3.18
C LEU A 187 11.34 7.57 -3.87
N GLN A 188 11.01 6.27 -3.91
CA GLN A 188 11.80 5.29 -4.68
C GLN A 188 11.77 5.59 -6.17
N GLU A 189 10.60 5.94 -6.73
CA GLU A 189 10.47 6.33 -8.14
C GLU A 189 11.22 7.63 -8.46
N MET A 190 11.35 8.54 -7.49
CA MET A 190 12.21 9.72 -7.60
C MET A 190 13.72 9.39 -7.53
N GLY A 191 14.09 8.17 -7.18
CA GLY A 191 15.47 7.69 -7.07
C GLY A 191 16.09 7.81 -5.67
N TYR A 192 15.27 8.05 -4.63
CA TYR A 192 15.75 8.02 -3.25
C TYR A 192 15.79 6.59 -2.70
N ASP A 193 16.84 6.29 -1.93
CA ASP A 193 16.97 5.02 -1.20
C ASP A 193 16.21 5.17 0.13
N VAL A 194 15.02 4.58 0.18
CA VAL A 194 14.09 4.66 1.32
C VAL A 194 13.62 3.27 1.73
N VAL A 195 13.23 3.16 3.00
CA VAL A 195 12.72 1.95 3.65
C VAL A 195 11.47 2.29 4.45
N LEU A 196 10.64 1.28 4.76
CA LEU A 196 9.61 1.42 5.77
C LEU A 196 10.23 1.19 7.16
N LEU A 197 9.73 1.91 8.16
CA LEU A 197 10.10 1.78 9.56
C LEU A 197 8.85 1.36 10.34
N GLU A 198 8.82 0.11 10.78
CA GLU A 198 7.73 -0.43 11.58
C GLU A 198 8.07 -0.29 13.07
N LEU A 199 7.13 0.27 13.83
CA LEU A 199 7.16 0.47 15.26
C LEU A 199 5.90 -0.17 15.88
N PRO A 200 5.86 -0.40 17.21
CA PRO A 200 4.63 -0.80 17.86
C PRO A 200 3.48 0.19 17.57
N GLU A 201 2.43 -0.28 16.90
CA GLU A 201 1.23 0.50 16.54
C GLU A 201 1.50 1.77 15.69
N HIS A 202 2.67 1.88 15.04
CA HIS A 202 3.01 3.02 14.19
C HIS A 202 3.90 2.63 13.02
N MET A 203 3.82 3.41 11.93
CA MET A 203 4.70 3.27 10.79
C MET A 203 5.16 4.63 10.27
N ALA A 204 6.43 4.70 9.92
CA ALA A 204 7.04 5.82 9.25
C ALA A 204 7.92 5.33 8.10
N LEU A 205 8.62 6.26 7.44
CA LEU A 205 9.65 5.91 6.48
C LEU A 205 11.04 6.31 6.96
N GLY A 206 12.05 5.60 6.47
CA GLY A 206 13.45 5.92 6.66
C GLY A 206 14.05 6.34 5.33
N ILE A 207 14.70 7.51 5.27
CA ILE A 207 15.40 7.98 4.07
C ILE A 207 16.91 7.94 4.27
N LYS A 208 17.62 7.34 3.32
CA LYS A 208 19.08 7.28 3.38
C LYS A 208 19.67 8.68 3.30
N CYS A 209 20.51 9.03 4.26
CA CYS A 209 21.29 10.26 4.25
C CYS A 209 22.76 9.98 4.61
N ASP A 210 23.56 11.05 4.62
CA ASP A 210 24.92 11.00 5.14
C ASP A 210 24.90 10.65 6.65
N PRO A 211 25.82 9.81 7.15
CA PRO A 211 25.93 9.51 8.58
C PRO A 211 26.14 10.75 9.47
N GLU A 212 26.62 11.86 8.92
CA GLU A 212 26.80 13.14 9.63
C GLU A 212 25.52 14.01 9.65
N THR A 213 24.43 13.59 9.01
CA THR A 213 23.13 14.28 9.11
C THR A 213 22.65 14.29 10.57
N GLU A 214 22.12 15.41 11.04
CA GLU A 214 21.56 15.49 12.39
C GLU A 214 20.20 14.80 12.46
N GLY A 215 19.94 14.08 13.56
CA GLY A 215 18.62 13.50 13.85
C GLY A 215 18.66 11.99 14.11
N ARG A 216 17.48 11.40 14.24
CA ARG A 216 17.32 9.97 14.52
C ARG A 216 17.46 9.15 13.25
N SER A 217 18.39 8.20 13.25
CA SER A 217 18.60 7.25 12.16
C SER A 217 18.70 5.80 12.64
N PHE A 218 18.49 4.89 11.70
CA PHE A 218 18.53 3.44 11.88
C PHE A 218 19.49 2.83 10.86
N GLU A 219 20.38 1.97 11.33
CA GLU A 219 21.38 1.33 10.47
C GLU A 219 20.79 0.07 9.82
N TYR A 220 20.94 -0.06 8.51
CA TYR A 220 20.60 -1.27 7.77
C TYR A 220 21.57 -1.48 6.60
N LYS A 221 22.21 -2.64 6.54
CA LYS A 221 23.22 -3.00 5.51
C LYS A 221 24.30 -1.92 5.29
N ASN A 222 24.83 -1.34 6.37
CA ASN A 222 25.83 -0.25 6.37
C ASN A 222 25.33 1.10 5.82
N ASN A 223 24.02 1.30 5.67
CA ASN A 223 23.41 2.59 5.35
C ASN A 223 22.70 3.16 6.59
N HIS A 224 22.60 4.48 6.67
CA HIS A 224 21.87 5.19 7.72
C HIS A 224 20.57 5.77 7.16
N TYR A 225 19.45 5.25 7.64
CA TYR A 225 18.10 5.68 7.26
C TYR A 225 17.55 6.60 8.34
N TYR A 226 17.38 7.88 8.03
CA TYR A 226 16.86 8.89 8.94
C TYR A 226 15.35 8.84 8.96
N TYR A 227 14.78 8.89 10.17
CA TYR A 227 13.35 8.89 10.38
C TYR A 227 12.69 10.06 9.64
N LEU A 228 11.58 9.80 8.96
CA LEU A 228 10.78 10.83 8.34
C LEU A 228 9.29 10.51 8.56
N GLU A 229 8.66 11.34 9.36
CA GLU A 229 7.25 11.20 9.73
C GLU A 229 6.33 11.57 8.57
N THR A 230 5.35 10.73 8.27
CA THR A 230 4.33 10.97 7.22
C THR A 230 3.01 11.44 7.80
N THR A 231 2.81 11.30 9.11
CA THR A 231 1.60 11.70 9.84
C THR A 231 1.79 13.02 10.57
N GLY A 232 0.78 13.89 10.56
CA GLY A 232 0.93 15.26 11.05
C GLY A 232 1.62 16.16 10.03
N SER A 233 2.22 17.27 10.46
CA SER A 233 2.70 18.30 9.54
C SER A 233 4.05 18.88 9.93
N ASN A 234 4.84 19.26 8.93
CA ASN A 234 6.11 19.98 9.06
C ASN A 234 7.27 19.21 9.71
N TRP A 235 7.14 17.89 9.88
CA TRP A 235 8.24 17.05 10.32
C TRP A 235 9.41 17.08 9.33
N GLN A 236 10.61 17.31 9.86
CA GLN A 236 11.84 17.29 9.08
C GLN A 236 12.51 15.91 9.12
N ILE A 237 13.41 15.68 8.17
CA ILE A 237 14.25 14.48 8.16
C ILE A 237 15.04 14.40 9.47
N GLY A 238 14.97 13.25 10.14
CA GLY A 238 15.62 12.98 11.41
C GLY A 238 14.81 13.39 12.64
N GLU A 239 13.67 14.08 12.49
CA GLU A 239 12.78 14.41 13.60
C GLU A 239 11.82 13.25 13.89
N MET A 240 11.92 12.67 15.08
CA MET A 240 11.07 11.57 15.55
C MET A 240 10.22 12.06 16.73
N PRO A 241 8.90 11.77 16.75
CA PRO A 241 8.04 12.07 17.91
C PRO A 241 8.60 11.48 19.21
N GLU A 242 8.43 12.21 20.33
CA GLU A 242 9.02 11.83 21.62
C GLU A 242 8.56 10.44 22.10
N GLU A 243 7.29 10.13 21.87
CA GLU A 243 6.65 8.87 22.26
C GLU A 243 7.30 7.63 21.64
N TYR A 244 7.97 7.76 20.49
CA TYR A 244 8.58 6.63 19.81
C TYR A 244 10.11 6.52 20.01
N LYS A 245 10.74 7.47 20.71
CA LYS A 245 12.23 7.55 20.77
C LYS A 245 12.92 6.29 21.30
N ASP A 246 12.28 5.64 22.26
CA ASP A 246 12.79 4.44 22.93
C ASP A 246 12.14 3.14 22.43
N GLU A 247 11.22 3.24 21.46
CA GLU A 247 10.53 2.08 20.89
C GLU A 247 11.44 1.30 19.93
N PRO A 248 11.29 -0.04 19.85
CA PRO A 248 12.01 -0.84 18.88
C PRO A 248 11.53 -0.49 17.47
N VAL A 249 12.48 -0.39 16.54
CA VAL A 249 12.20 -0.08 15.13
C VAL A 249 12.70 -1.21 14.26
N GLN A 250 11.79 -1.77 13.46
CA GLN A 250 12.10 -2.74 12.43
C GLN A 250 12.25 -2.01 11.09
N VAL A 251 13.44 -2.13 10.48
CA VAL A 251 13.67 -1.62 9.13
C VAL A 251 13.17 -2.65 8.12
N ILE A 252 12.17 -2.27 7.33
CA ILE A 252 11.61 -3.10 6.25
C ILE A 252 12.10 -2.55 4.91
N PRO A 253 13.06 -3.22 4.24
CA PRO A 253 13.47 -2.82 2.90
C PRO A 253 12.33 -3.02 1.90
N VAL A 254 12.12 -2.03 1.02
CA VAL A 254 11.13 -2.15 -0.06
C VAL A 254 11.84 -2.49 -1.36
N TYR A 255 11.54 -3.66 -1.91
CA TYR A 255 12.07 -4.14 -3.18
C TYR A 255 11.09 -5.09 -3.85
N ARG A 256 11.09 -5.08 -5.18
CA ARG A 256 10.21 -5.96 -5.94
C ARG A 256 10.66 -7.42 -5.84
N ARG A 257 9.69 -8.32 -5.64
CA ARG A 257 9.89 -9.77 -5.54
C ARG A 257 8.57 -10.49 -5.79
N PRO A 258 8.59 -11.77 -6.20
CA PRO A 258 7.39 -12.60 -6.19
C PRO A 258 6.99 -12.92 -4.74
N LEU A 259 5.68 -13.14 -4.54
CA LEU A 259 5.13 -13.71 -3.32
C LEU A 259 3.93 -14.56 -3.70
N ILE A 260 3.92 -15.81 -3.29
CA ILE A 260 2.86 -16.73 -3.65
C ILE A 260 1.91 -16.96 -2.47
N ASN A 261 0.62 -16.80 -2.75
CA ASN A 261 -0.44 -17.27 -1.89
C ASN A 261 -0.94 -18.63 -2.36
N LEU A 262 -0.80 -19.63 -1.50
CA LEU A 262 -1.36 -20.96 -1.71
C LEU A 262 -2.73 -21.10 -1.02
N ASP A 263 -3.61 -21.84 -1.66
CA ASP A 263 -4.83 -22.40 -1.10
C ASP A 263 -5.09 -23.78 -1.72
N PHE A 264 -5.78 -24.68 -1.02
CA PHE A 264 -6.20 -25.95 -1.60
C PHE A 264 -7.50 -26.48 -1.02
N SER A 265 -8.16 -27.33 -1.79
CA SER A 265 -9.24 -28.20 -1.33
C SER A 265 -8.88 -29.66 -1.60
N ALA A 266 -9.27 -30.56 -0.70
CA ALA A 266 -8.99 -31.99 -0.83
C ALA A 266 -10.27 -32.80 -0.72
N GLN A 267 -10.41 -33.82 -1.56
CA GLN A 267 -11.43 -34.86 -1.48
C GLN A 267 -10.76 -36.16 -1.05
N CYS A 268 -11.15 -36.65 0.13
CA CYS A 268 -10.52 -37.81 0.76
C CYS A 268 -11.50 -38.98 0.82
N GLU A 269 -11.16 -40.09 0.19
CA GLU A 269 -11.83 -41.38 0.36
C GLU A 269 -10.91 -42.32 1.13
N TYR A 270 -11.15 -42.50 2.43
CA TYR A 270 -10.24 -43.23 3.31
C TYR A 270 -10.92 -44.33 4.14
N SER A 271 -10.18 -45.42 4.39
CA SER A 271 -10.67 -46.60 5.13
C SER A 271 -9.51 -47.37 5.79
N LYS A 272 -9.86 -48.36 6.61
CA LYS A 272 -8.88 -49.29 7.21
C LYS A 272 -8.01 -50.06 6.22
N LYS A 273 -8.42 -50.13 4.94
CA LYS A 273 -7.67 -50.82 3.88
C LYS A 273 -6.76 -49.89 3.09
N GLY A 274 -6.88 -48.58 3.29
CA GLY A 274 -6.21 -47.53 2.53
C GLY A 274 -7.21 -46.50 2.02
N GLY A 275 -6.70 -45.52 1.29
CA GLY A 275 -7.53 -44.52 0.63
C GLY A 275 -6.81 -43.69 -0.42
N TRP A 276 -7.60 -42.78 -0.98
CA TRP A 276 -7.27 -41.94 -2.12
C TRP A 276 -7.58 -40.50 -1.78
N VAL A 277 -6.70 -39.61 -2.22
CA VAL A 277 -6.86 -38.17 -2.01
C VAL A 277 -6.65 -37.46 -3.34
N ASP A 278 -7.65 -36.68 -3.72
CA ASP A 278 -7.56 -35.72 -4.81
C ASP A 278 -7.45 -34.30 -4.22
N VAL A 279 -6.49 -33.51 -4.69
CA VAL A 279 -6.19 -32.17 -4.17
C VAL A 279 -6.24 -31.17 -5.32
N ASN A 280 -7.06 -30.13 -5.18
CA ASN A 280 -7.07 -28.97 -6.07
C ASN A 280 -6.37 -27.81 -5.39
N VAL A 281 -5.22 -27.42 -5.93
CA VAL A 281 -4.40 -26.30 -5.46
C VAL A 281 -4.69 -25.06 -6.29
N THR A 282 -4.88 -23.93 -5.63
CA THR A 282 -4.84 -22.60 -6.25
C THR A 282 -3.61 -21.87 -5.74
N LEU A 283 -2.84 -21.35 -6.68
CA LEU A 283 -1.66 -20.54 -6.45
C LEU A 283 -1.94 -19.16 -7.03
N ARG A 284 -1.76 -18.08 -6.26
CA ARG A 284 -1.82 -16.70 -6.77
C ARG A 284 -0.51 -15.97 -6.49
N ASN A 285 0.07 -15.33 -7.50
CA ASN A 285 1.17 -14.40 -7.28
C ASN A 285 0.61 -13.07 -6.81
N VAL A 286 0.96 -12.65 -5.59
CA VAL A 286 0.58 -11.35 -5.00
C VAL A 286 1.79 -10.44 -4.83
N GLY A 287 2.95 -10.88 -5.32
CA GLY A 287 4.17 -10.09 -5.34
C GLY A 287 4.22 -9.11 -6.51
N SER A 288 5.31 -8.37 -6.55
CA SER A 288 5.54 -7.30 -7.54
C SER A 288 6.33 -7.76 -8.77
N GLU A 289 6.90 -8.96 -8.74
CA GLU A 289 7.60 -9.59 -9.86
C GLU A 289 6.95 -10.92 -10.23
N MET A 290 7.22 -11.35 -11.45
CA MET A 290 6.87 -12.69 -11.93
C MET A 290 7.52 -13.76 -11.04
N ALA A 291 6.75 -14.79 -10.69
CA ALA A 291 7.28 -15.99 -10.06
C ALA A 291 7.77 -16.94 -11.16
N GLU A 292 9.09 -17.10 -11.28
CA GLU A 292 9.75 -17.80 -12.39
C GLU A 292 9.90 -19.29 -12.10
N ASN A 293 9.60 -20.12 -13.10
CA ASN A 293 9.82 -21.57 -13.11
C ASN A 293 9.28 -22.22 -11.82
N THR A 294 8.05 -21.85 -11.44
CA THR A 294 7.43 -22.26 -10.18
C THR A 294 6.77 -23.63 -10.31
N THR A 295 7.14 -24.56 -9.44
CA THR A 295 6.57 -25.92 -9.35
C THR A 295 5.75 -26.07 -8.07
N ILE A 296 4.55 -26.62 -8.20
CA ILE A 296 3.69 -27.01 -7.07
C ILE A 296 3.96 -28.48 -6.74
N TYR A 297 4.21 -28.77 -5.47
CA TYR A 297 4.34 -30.12 -4.95
C TYR A 297 3.18 -30.39 -4.01
N VAL A 298 2.51 -31.51 -4.21
CA VAL A 298 1.44 -32.01 -3.35
C VAL A 298 1.86 -33.35 -2.80
N ALA A 299 1.82 -33.51 -1.48
CA ALA A 299 2.21 -34.73 -0.79
C ALA A 299 1.19 -35.12 0.28
N LEU A 300 1.09 -36.43 0.53
CA LEU A 300 0.44 -36.97 1.72
C LEU A 300 1.52 -37.27 2.76
N GLN A 301 1.71 -36.36 3.71
CA GLN A 301 2.74 -36.48 4.75
C GLN A 301 2.23 -37.35 5.91
N ALA A 302 3.08 -38.24 6.41
CA ALA A 302 2.79 -39.08 7.57
C ALA A 302 2.93 -38.31 8.90
N ASP A 303 2.50 -38.95 9.99
CA ASP A 303 2.69 -38.46 11.37
C ASP A 303 4.17 -38.29 11.75
N ASP A 304 5.03 -39.17 11.24
CA ASP A 304 6.45 -38.88 11.10
C ASP A 304 6.64 -37.93 9.91
N GLU A 305 6.83 -36.64 10.18
CA GLU A 305 6.93 -35.58 9.17
C GLU A 305 8.07 -35.78 8.15
N SER A 306 9.00 -36.71 8.40
CA SER A 306 10.04 -37.10 7.45
C SER A 306 9.57 -38.11 6.40
N VAL A 307 8.39 -38.69 6.57
CA VAL A 307 7.82 -39.73 5.72
C VAL A 307 6.69 -39.16 4.85
N ILE A 308 6.79 -39.42 3.55
CA ILE A 308 5.77 -39.08 2.56
C ILE A 308 5.16 -40.39 2.04
N TRP A 309 3.84 -40.51 2.10
CA TRP A 309 3.12 -41.69 1.60
C TRP A 309 3.04 -41.70 0.08
N ASP A 310 2.70 -40.56 -0.50
CA ASP A 310 2.60 -40.36 -1.94
C ASP A 310 2.75 -38.87 -2.26
N GLN A 311 3.22 -38.56 -3.46
CA GLN A 311 3.41 -37.18 -3.91
C GLN A 311 3.29 -37.04 -5.42
N VAL A 312 2.92 -35.85 -5.85
CA VAL A 312 2.91 -35.43 -7.25
C VAL A 312 3.35 -33.97 -7.36
N GLU A 313 3.91 -33.61 -8.50
CA GLU A 313 4.32 -32.25 -8.81
C GLU A 313 3.68 -31.78 -10.12
N SER A 314 3.51 -30.46 -10.24
CA SER A 314 3.10 -29.83 -11.49
C SER A 314 4.28 -29.73 -12.46
N ASP A 315 4.00 -29.50 -13.75
CA ASP A 315 5.01 -28.89 -14.60
C ASP A 315 5.36 -27.49 -14.06
N PRO A 316 6.60 -27.00 -14.22
CA PRO A 316 6.94 -25.65 -13.84
C PRO A 316 6.18 -24.60 -14.68
N VAL A 317 5.83 -23.49 -14.04
CA VAL A 317 5.06 -22.41 -14.66
C VAL A 317 5.57 -21.03 -14.22
N ASP A 318 5.56 -20.08 -15.15
CA ASP A 318 5.79 -18.67 -14.86
C ASP A 318 4.45 -18.00 -14.53
N ILE A 319 4.40 -17.18 -13.47
CA ILE A 319 3.15 -16.61 -12.96
C ILE A 319 3.33 -15.12 -12.74
N GLU A 320 2.66 -14.31 -13.57
CA GLU A 320 2.72 -12.85 -13.49
C GLU A 320 2.05 -12.32 -12.21
N PRO A 321 2.39 -11.10 -11.75
CA PRO A 321 1.69 -10.44 -10.64
C PRO A 321 0.17 -10.48 -10.79
N GLU A 322 -0.53 -10.75 -9.68
CA GLU A 322 -1.99 -10.96 -9.56
C GLU A 322 -2.58 -12.13 -10.39
N GLU A 323 -1.80 -12.84 -11.20
CA GLU A 323 -2.29 -14.04 -11.88
C GLU A 323 -2.44 -15.21 -10.91
N ALA A 324 -3.36 -16.10 -11.27
CA ALA A 324 -3.63 -17.33 -10.54
C ALA A 324 -3.44 -18.55 -11.44
N TYR A 325 -2.82 -19.57 -10.89
CA TYR A 325 -2.61 -20.87 -11.50
C TYR A 325 -3.32 -21.96 -10.67
N GLN A 326 -3.93 -22.91 -11.36
CA GLN A 326 -4.63 -24.03 -10.73
C GLN A 326 -3.95 -25.34 -11.12
N PHE A 327 -3.74 -26.19 -10.11
CA PHE A 327 -3.16 -27.52 -10.29
C PHE A 327 -4.01 -28.57 -9.56
N THR A 328 -4.33 -29.67 -10.26
CA THR A 328 -5.06 -30.78 -9.67
C THR A 328 -4.18 -32.02 -9.60
N ALA A 329 -3.95 -32.46 -8.37
CA ALA A 329 -3.26 -33.68 -8.01
C ALA A 329 -4.31 -34.78 -7.76
N THR A 330 -4.30 -35.86 -8.55
CA THR A 330 -5.31 -36.93 -8.43
C THR A 330 -4.73 -38.27 -8.04
N GLY A 331 -5.48 -39.04 -7.27
CA GLY A 331 -5.21 -40.44 -6.98
C GLY A 331 -4.05 -40.68 -6.01
N LEU A 332 -3.70 -39.72 -5.15
CA LEU A 332 -2.65 -39.90 -4.16
C LEU A 332 -3.07 -40.97 -3.14
N ARG A 333 -2.16 -41.89 -2.83
CA ARG A 333 -2.46 -43.08 -2.03
C ARG A 333 -1.97 -42.94 -0.60
N VAL A 334 -2.82 -43.30 0.34
CA VAL A 334 -2.44 -43.45 1.74
C VAL A 334 -2.66 -44.90 2.22
N PRO A 335 -1.71 -45.51 2.94
CA PRO A 335 -1.90 -46.85 3.50
C PRO A 335 -3.06 -46.90 4.52
N GLY A 336 -3.66 -48.08 4.69
CA GLY A 336 -4.75 -48.27 5.65
C GLY A 336 -4.31 -48.14 7.11
N ASP A 337 -5.22 -47.65 7.96
CA ASP A 337 -4.99 -47.38 9.40
C ASP A 337 -3.74 -46.51 9.67
N LYS A 338 -3.44 -45.55 8.79
CA LYS A 338 -2.37 -44.56 8.90
C LYS A 338 -2.92 -43.14 8.92
N THR A 339 -2.32 -42.34 9.77
CA THR A 339 -2.53 -40.90 9.83
C THR A 339 -1.78 -40.22 8.69
N PHE A 340 -2.40 -39.18 8.12
CA PHE A 340 -1.77 -38.33 7.12
C PHE A 340 -2.30 -36.90 7.19
N ARG A 341 -1.61 -35.98 6.55
CA ARG A 341 -2.14 -34.66 6.17
C ARG A 341 -1.77 -34.34 4.73
N VAL A 342 -2.54 -33.47 4.09
CA VAL A 342 -2.16 -32.88 2.80
C VAL A 342 -1.11 -31.81 3.07
N TYR A 343 0.02 -31.91 2.39
CA TYR A 343 1.12 -30.96 2.43
C TYR A 343 1.32 -30.40 1.02
N VAL A 344 1.17 -29.08 0.86
CA VAL A 344 1.36 -28.39 -0.40
C VAL A 344 2.49 -27.39 -0.26
N ARG A 345 3.42 -27.37 -1.22
CA ARG A 345 4.45 -26.35 -1.29
C ARG A 345 4.65 -25.85 -2.71
N ALA A 346 5.09 -24.59 -2.84
CA ALA A 346 5.55 -24.00 -4.10
C ALA A 346 7.02 -23.62 -3.99
N LEU A 347 7.78 -23.90 -5.05
CA LEU A 347 9.20 -23.56 -5.18
C LEU A 347 9.46 -23.05 -6.60
N GLY A 348 10.19 -21.95 -6.74
CA GLY A 348 10.60 -21.37 -8.03
C GLY A 348 12.03 -20.85 -7.99
N GLU A 349 12.54 -20.35 -9.10
CA GLU A 349 13.93 -19.87 -9.21
C GLU A 349 14.20 -18.61 -8.38
N ASN A 350 13.23 -17.69 -8.38
CA ASN A 350 13.28 -16.41 -7.67
C ASN A 350 12.27 -16.32 -6.52
N LEU A 351 11.62 -17.43 -6.18
CA LEU A 351 10.55 -17.52 -5.18
C LEU A 351 11.05 -18.15 -3.88
N PHE A 352 10.83 -17.47 -2.76
CA PHE A 352 10.98 -18.09 -1.44
C PHE A 352 9.96 -19.22 -1.26
N LYS A 353 10.38 -20.30 -0.59
CA LYS A 353 9.52 -21.46 -0.35
C LYS A 353 8.24 -21.03 0.39
N GLU A 354 7.09 -21.35 -0.22
CA GLU A 354 5.77 -21.20 0.38
C GLU A 354 5.15 -22.57 0.62
N GLU A 355 4.52 -22.78 1.79
CA GLU A 355 3.93 -24.07 2.15
C GLU A 355 2.68 -23.92 3.02
N ILE A 356 1.71 -24.80 2.78
CA ILE A 356 0.47 -24.91 3.57
C ILE A 356 0.12 -26.38 3.80
N MET A 357 -0.60 -26.64 4.89
CA MET A 357 -0.90 -28.00 5.35
C MET A 357 -2.34 -28.11 5.80
N SER A 358 -2.95 -29.28 5.61
CA SER A 358 -4.23 -29.59 6.22
C SER A 358 -4.05 -29.98 7.69
N GLU A 359 -5.16 -30.00 8.42
CA GLU A 359 -5.26 -30.76 9.66
C GLU A 359 -4.95 -32.24 9.43
N TRP A 360 -4.57 -32.93 10.51
CA TRP A 360 -4.33 -34.37 10.49
C TRP A 360 -5.62 -35.16 10.28
N VAL A 361 -5.57 -36.12 9.37
CA VAL A 361 -6.64 -37.09 9.11
C VAL A 361 -6.27 -38.43 9.74
N SER A 362 -7.12 -38.93 10.65
CA SER A 362 -6.97 -40.24 11.31
C SER A 362 -8.33 -40.94 11.40
N ILE A 363 -8.32 -42.29 11.35
CA ILE A 363 -9.50 -43.14 11.60
C ILE A 363 -9.30 -43.98 12.85
#